data_AF-A0A2A4QC02-F1
#
_entry.id   AF-A0A2A4QC02-F1
#
_cell.length_a   1.000
_cell.length_b   1.000
_cell.length_c   1.000
_cell.angle_alpha   90.00
_cell.angle_beta   90.00
_cell.angle_gamma   90.00
#
_symmetry.space_group_name_H-M   'P 1'
#
loop_
_entity.id
_entity.type
_entity.pdbx_description
1 polymer ?
#
loop_
_entity_poly.entity_id
_entity_poly.type
_entity_poly.pdbx_seq_one_letter_code
_entity_poly.pdbx_strand_id
1 'polypeptide(L)'
;MNVPEIDEVKVTLDKLGKSKLIKEWELPYENLLTRLSAAIFFIEPLDENKMKKAWIQLKRYPKFRKMINEEKNLSDLKYRIEFNDQGEL
;
A
#
# COMPACT_ATOMS: atom_id res chain seq x y z
N MET A 1 3.18 5.15 -18.69
CA MET A 1 3.28 6.47 -18.03
C MET A 1 3.31 6.19 -16.54
N ASN A 2 4.29 6.73 -15.82
CA ASN A 2 4.29 6.65 -14.37
C ASN A 2 3.32 7.71 -13.81
N VAL A 3 2.50 7.30 -12.83
CA VAL A 3 1.62 8.22 -12.09
C VAL A 3 2.42 8.72 -10.89
N PRO A 4 2.78 10.02 -10.80
CA PRO A 4 3.68 10.54 -9.77
C PRO A 4 3.26 10.15 -8.34
N GLU A 5 1.96 10.16 -8.07
CA GLU A 5 1.40 9.82 -6.77
C GLU A 5 1.60 8.34 -6.42
N ILE A 6 1.58 7.43 -7.42
CA ILE A 6 1.91 6.02 -7.23
C ILE A 6 3.40 5.88 -6.88
N ASP A 7 4.27 6.59 -7.60
CA ASP A 7 5.71 6.57 -7.33
C ASP A 7 6.05 7.11 -5.93
N GLU A 8 5.36 8.15 -5.46
CA GLU A 8 5.53 8.65 -4.09
C GLU A 8 5.18 7.60 -3.02
N VAL A 9 4.09 6.86 -3.22
CA VAL A 9 3.71 5.77 -2.30
C VAL A 9 4.74 4.65 -2.35
N LYS A 10 5.21 4.24 -3.54
CA LYS A 10 6.27 3.23 -3.71
C LYS A 10 7.54 3.62 -2.97
N VAL A 11 8.01 4.86 -3.15
CA VAL A 11 9.17 5.41 -2.43
C VAL A 11 8.96 5.36 -0.91
N THR A 12 7.73 5.59 -0.44
CA THR A 12 7.40 5.50 0.98
C THR A 12 7.47 4.07 1.48
N LEU A 13 6.90 3.11 0.75
CA LEU A 13 6.94 1.69 1.08
C LEU A 13 8.39 1.17 1.10
N ASP A 14 9.22 1.55 0.12
CA ASP A 14 10.65 1.22 0.11
C ASP A 14 11.40 1.76 1.33
N LYS A 15 11.10 2.99 1.75
CA LYS A 15 11.65 3.58 2.97
C LYS A 15 11.20 2.81 4.22
N LEU A 16 9.94 2.38 4.27
CA LEU A 16 9.42 1.55 5.37
C LEU A 16 10.11 0.18 5.42
N GLY A 17 10.39 -0.43 4.26
CA GLY A 17 11.16 -1.68 4.17
C GLY A 17 12.59 -1.50 4.68
N LYS A 18 13.29 -0.46 4.19
CA LYS A 18 14.65 -0.10 4.68
C LYS A 18 14.69 0.20 6.18
N SER A 19 13.60 0.75 6.72
CA SER A 19 13.46 1.05 8.16
C SER A 19 13.03 -0.18 8.99
N LYS A 20 12.95 -1.37 8.38
CA LYS A 20 12.52 -2.63 9.02
C LYS A 20 11.14 -2.52 9.68
N LEU A 21 10.23 -1.77 9.06
CA LEU A 21 8.83 -1.67 9.51
C LEU A 21 7.93 -2.63 8.75
N ILE A 22 8.21 -2.85 7.46
CA ILE A 22 7.55 -3.85 6.63
C ILE A 22 8.60 -4.83 6.12
N LYS A 23 8.20 -6.08 5.92
CA LYS A 23 9.04 -7.14 5.38
C LYS A 23 9.16 -6.99 3.86
N GLU A 24 8.02 -6.81 3.20
CA GLU A 24 7.92 -6.65 1.74
C GLU A 24 6.61 -5.95 1.37
N TRP A 25 6.52 -5.49 0.12
CA TRP A 25 5.32 -4.89 -0.46
C TRP A 25 5.19 -5.25 -1.94
N GLU A 26 3.97 -5.24 -2.44
CA GLU A 26 3.64 -5.55 -3.83
C GLU A 26 2.63 -4.54 -4.39
N LEU A 27 2.69 -4.31 -5.70
CA LEU A 27 1.71 -3.56 -6.47
C LEU A 27 1.36 -4.35 -7.75
N PRO A 28 0.35 -5.23 -7.68
CA PRO A 28 -0.08 -5.99 -8.84
C PRO A 28 -0.55 -5.09 -9.98
N TYR A 29 -0.35 -5.54 -11.22
CA TYR A 29 -0.80 -4.87 -12.44
C TYR A 29 -0.37 -3.39 -12.57
N GLU A 30 0.79 -3.02 -12.03
CA GLU A 30 1.31 -1.65 -12.07
C GLU A 30 1.25 -1.02 -13.48
N ASN A 31 1.57 -1.80 -14.51
CA ASN A 31 1.58 -1.35 -15.91
C ASN A 31 0.20 -0.90 -16.43
N LEU A 32 -0.90 -1.26 -15.76
CA LEU A 32 -2.27 -0.88 -16.13
C LEU A 32 -2.76 0.36 -15.35
N LEU A 33 -2.00 0.84 -14.37
CA LEU A 33 -2.43 1.92 -13.49
C LEU A 33 -2.26 3.28 -14.15
N THR A 34 -3.33 4.06 -14.15
CA THR A 34 -3.37 5.44 -14.66
C THR A 34 -3.65 6.47 -13.56
N ARG A 35 -4.01 6.02 -12.36
CA ARG A 35 -4.33 6.85 -11.19
C ARG A 35 -4.12 6.10 -9.88
N LEU A 36 -3.76 6.81 -8.81
CA LEU A 36 -3.53 6.22 -7.49
C LEU A 36 -4.79 5.58 -6.88
N SER A 37 -5.99 6.11 -7.15
CA SER A 37 -7.24 5.58 -6.59
C SER A 37 -7.61 4.18 -7.09
N ALA A 38 -7.04 3.75 -8.22
CA ALA A 38 -7.18 2.39 -8.75
C ALA A 38 -6.06 1.45 -8.28
N ALA A 39 -5.03 1.98 -7.62
CA ALA A 39 -3.89 1.20 -7.16
C ALA A 39 -4.24 0.48 -5.86
N ILE A 40 -3.88 -0.81 -5.81
CA ILE A 40 -4.02 -1.64 -4.63
C ILE A 40 -2.62 -2.12 -4.25
N PHE A 41 -2.12 -1.61 -3.12
CA PHE A 41 -0.83 -2.03 -2.59
C PHE A 41 -1.04 -3.12 -1.56
N PHE A 42 -0.15 -4.09 -1.55
CA PHE A 42 -0.14 -5.15 -0.54
C PHE A 42 1.14 -5.06 0.27
N ILE A 43 1.05 -5.30 1.58
CA ILE A 43 2.23 -5.27 2.46
C ILE A 43 2.23 -6.40 3.47
N GLU A 44 3.42 -6.91 3.75
CA GLU A 44 3.65 -7.84 4.85
C GLU A 44 4.38 -7.09 5.98
N PRO A 45 3.80 -7.03 7.19
CA PRO A 45 4.44 -6.40 8.32
C PRO A 45 5.66 -7.20 8.78
N LEU A 46 6.73 -6.52 9.18
CA LEU A 46 7.84 -7.22 9.84
C LEU A 46 7.50 -7.54 11.31
N ASP A 47 6.76 -6.64 11.95
CA ASP A 47 6.29 -6.76 13.33
C ASP A 47 5.00 -5.93 13.49
N GLU A 48 3.90 -6.61 13.83
CA GLU A 48 2.58 -6.00 14.01
C GLU A 48 2.59 -4.83 15.01
N ASN A 49 3.40 -4.93 16.06
CA ASN A 49 3.46 -3.90 17.10
C ASN A 49 4.12 -2.61 16.59
N LYS A 50 4.92 -2.70 15.54
CA LYS A 50 5.62 -1.55 14.93
C LYS A 50 4.83 -0.92 13.78
N MET A 51 3.78 -1.59 13.30
CA MET A 51 2.99 -1.12 12.16
C MET A 51 2.28 0.20 12.40
N LYS A 52 2.02 0.57 13.67
CA LYS A 52 1.49 1.91 14.00
C LYS A 52 2.31 3.04 13.38
N LYS A 53 3.65 2.92 13.34
CA LYS A 53 4.52 3.92 12.72
C LYS A 53 4.39 3.96 11.20
N ALA A 54 4.31 2.80 10.54
CA ALA A 54 4.07 2.70 9.11
C ALA A 54 2.72 3.34 8.72
N TRP A 55 1.66 3.09 9.49
CA TRP A 55 0.35 3.67 9.27
C TRP A 55 0.32 5.19 9.40
N ILE A 56 1.11 5.77 10.30
CA ILE A 56 1.22 7.23 10.42
C ILE A 56 1.83 7.82 9.14
N GLN A 57 2.86 7.19 8.59
CA GLN A 57 3.49 7.65 7.34
C GLN A 57 2.54 7.54 6.15
N LEU A 58 1.76 6.45 6.06
CA LEU A 58 0.83 6.24 4.94
C LEU A 58 -0.45 7.08 5.05
N LYS A 59 -0.89 7.45 6.26
CA LYS A 59 -2.05 8.33 6.49
C LYS A 59 -1.88 9.75 5.95
N ARG A 60 -0.67 10.17 5.59
CA ARG A 60 -0.42 11.47 4.96
C ARG A 60 -1.02 11.57 3.56
N TYR A 61 -1.24 10.43 2.91
CA TYR A 61 -1.87 10.38 1.60
C TYR A 61 -3.39 10.47 1.76
N PRO A 62 -4.07 11.33 0.99
CA PRO A 62 -5.51 11.46 1.02
C PRO A 62 -6.19 10.11 0.79
N LYS A 63 -7.33 9.90 1.44
CA LYS A 63 -8.19 8.71 1.24
C LYS A 63 -7.49 7.38 1.58
N PHE A 64 -6.40 7.42 2.34
CA PHE A 64 -5.68 6.23 2.79
C PHE A 64 -6.60 5.27 3.56
N ARG A 65 -6.53 4.00 3.17
CA ARG A 65 -7.22 2.89 3.80
C ARG A 65 -6.30 1.70 3.91
N LYS A 66 -6.53 0.91 4.96
CA LYS A 66 -5.90 -0.38 5.15
C LYS A 66 -6.94 -1.41 5.54
N MET A 67 -6.81 -2.61 5.02
CA MET A 67 -7.68 -3.74 5.30
C MET A 67 -6.84 -5.01 5.40
N ILE A 68 -7.34 -6.04 6.07
CA ILE A 68 -6.73 -7.37 5.99
C ILE A 68 -7.02 -7.92 4.59
N ASN A 69 -6.02 -8.53 3.97
CA ASN A 69 -6.16 -9.21 2.69
C ASN A 69 -6.73 -10.61 2.92
N GLU A 70 -8.05 -10.70 3.03
CA GLU A 70 -8.75 -11.99 3.27
C GLU A 70 -8.85 -12.84 2.01
N GLU A 71 -9.04 -12.21 0.84
CA GLU A 71 -9.31 -12.92 -0.42
C GLU A 71 -8.06 -13.51 -1.08
N LYS A 72 -6.86 -12.99 -0.81
CA LYS A 72 -5.54 -13.48 -1.28
C LYS A 72 -5.38 -13.79 -2.78
N ASN A 73 -6.35 -13.43 -3.61
CA ASN A 73 -6.35 -13.72 -5.05
C ASN A 73 -5.29 -12.93 -5.84
N LEU A 74 -4.86 -11.78 -5.31
CA LEU A 74 -3.94 -10.85 -5.99
C LEU A 74 -2.54 -10.82 -5.38
N SER A 75 -2.41 -11.28 -4.14
CA SER A 75 -1.18 -11.23 -3.34
C SER A 75 -1.40 -12.07 -2.10
N ASP A 76 -0.34 -12.70 -1.59
CA ASP A 76 -0.36 -13.45 -0.33
C ASP A 76 -0.11 -12.58 0.91
N LEU A 77 0.28 -11.30 0.72
CA LEU A 77 0.68 -10.43 1.81
C LEU A 77 -0.52 -10.03 2.67
N LYS A 78 -0.27 -9.84 3.96
CA LYS A 78 -1.31 -9.73 4.99
C LYS A 78 -2.26 -8.53 4.85
N TYR A 79 -1.74 -7.36 4.47
CA TYR A 79 -2.52 -6.13 4.42
C TYR A 79 -2.68 -5.63 2.99
N ARG A 80 -3.89 -5.13 2.70
CA ARG A 80 -4.22 -4.36 1.49
C ARG A 80 -4.33 -2.88 1.85
N ILE A 81 -3.77 -2.02 1.01
CA ILE A 81 -3.74 -0.56 1.16
C ILE A 81 -4.29 0.09 -0.11
N GLU A 82 -5.15 1.07 0.08
CA GLU A 82 -5.81 1.83 -0.99
C GLU A 82 -5.88 3.32 -0.66
N PHE A 83 -6.13 4.13 -1.69
CA PHE A 83 -6.23 5.58 -1.60
C PHE A 83 -7.45 6.10 -2.39
N ASN A 84 -8.64 5.62 -2.04
CA ASN A 84 -9.91 5.92 -2.70
C ASN A 84 -11.04 6.25 -1.70
N ASP A 85 -12.08 6.94 -2.16
CA ASP A 85 -13.31 7.15 -1.37
C ASP A 85 -14.17 5.89 -1.45
N GLN A 86 -14.98 5.61 -0.43
CA GLN A 86 -15.80 4.38 -0.40
C GLN A 86 -16.92 4.62 -1.41
N GLY A 87 -17.00 3.80 -2.47
CA GLY A 87 -18.12 3.83 -3.40
C GLY A 87 -17.80 3.93 -4.88
N GLU A 88 -16.54 3.92 -5.31
CA GLU A 88 -16.22 3.71 -6.73
C GLU A 88 -15.87 2.23 -6.98
N LEU A 89 -16.90 1.38 -7.01
CA LEU A 89 -16.93 0.15 -7.79
C LEU A 89 -17.76 0.40 -9.05
#